data_AF-A0A8S2Y6K0-F1
#
_entry.id   AF-A0A8S2Y6K0-F1
#
_cell.length_a   1.000
_cell.length_b   1.000
_cell.length_c   1.000
_cell.angle_alpha   90.00
_cell.angle_beta   90.00
_cell.angle_gamma   90.00
#
_symmetry.space_group_name_H-M   'P 1'
#
loop_
_entity.id
_entity.type
_entity.pdbx_description
1 polymer ?
#
loop_
_entity_poly.entity_id
_entity_poly.type
_entity_poly.pdbx_seq_one_letter_code
_entity_poly.pdbx_strand_id
1 'polypeptide(L)' 'WTGEIRPVKDPIFAMEFLSCLNDNQYHLFLVGYENDKALGEQLRSTYSHLNVTFIGGQSQSFVHTLMRTSFVYINTSINE' A
#
# COMPACT_ATOMS: atom_id res chain seq x y z
N TRP A 1 -2.28 -0.94 3.95
CA TRP A 1 -1.70 -2.15 3.34
C TRP A 1 -0.32 -2.38 3.93
N THR A 2 0.06 -3.63 4.21
CA THR A 2 1.39 -3.93 4.78
C THR A 2 2.00 -5.15 4.11
N GLY A 3 3.25 -5.04 3.65
CA GLY A 3 3.97 -6.11 2.97
C GLY A 3 5.16 -5.58 2.19
N GLU A 4 6.07 -6.47 1.77
CA GLU A 4 7.09 -6.09 0.80
C GLU A 4 6.43 -5.65 -0.52
N ILE A 5 6.88 -4.55 -1.11
CA ILE A 5 6.41 -4.11 -2.43
C ILE A 5 7.06 -5.03 -3.47
N ARG A 6 6.29 -6.06 -3.85
CA ARG A 6 6.65 -7.10 -4.81
C ARG A 6 5.39 -7.72 -5.42
N PRO A 7 5.46 -8.38 -6.59
CA PRO A 7 4.29 -8.87 -7.32
C PRO A 7 3.34 -9.77 -6.50
N VAL A 8 3.87 -10.74 -5.74
CA VAL A 8 3.03 -11.67 -4.93
C VAL A 8 2.23 -10.97 -3.82
N LYS A 9 2.61 -9.76 -3.42
CA LYS A 9 1.86 -8.97 -2.44
C LYS A 9 0.80 -8.07 -3.07
N ASP A 10 0.75 -8.04 -4.40
CA ASP A 10 -0.17 -7.29 -5.25
C ASP A 10 -0.54 -5.90 -4.71
N PRO A 11 0.43 -4.98 -4.62
CA PRO A 11 0.15 -3.59 -4.25
C PRO A 11 -0.67 -2.86 -5.32
N ILE A 12 -0.71 -3.36 -6.57
CA ILE A 12 -1.46 -2.75 -7.67
C ILE A 12 -2.96 -2.82 -7.36
N PHE A 13 -3.46 -4.01 -6.98
CA PHE A 13 -4.86 -4.15 -6.60
C PHE A 13 -5.27 -3.21 -5.46
N ALA A 14 -4.38 -2.99 -4.48
CA ALA A 14 -4.64 -2.05 -3.39
C ALA A 14 -4.81 -0.60 -3.89
N MET A 15 -4.04 -0.19 -4.91
CA MET A 15 -4.16 1.14 -5.53
C MET A 15 -5.41 1.24 -6.40
N GLU A 16 -5.72 0.22 -7.20
CA GLU A 16 -6.94 0.17 -8.01
C GLU A 16 -8.20 0.22 -7.14
N PHE A 17 -8.20 -0.54 -6.05
CA PHE A 17 -9.28 -0.49 -5.06
C PHE A 17 -9.49 0.94 -4.54
N LEU A 18 -8.41 1.65 -4.19
CA LEU A 18 -8.51 3.05 -3.75
C LEU A 18 -9.03 3.97 -4.86
N SER A 19 -8.62 3.77 -6.12
CA SER A 19 -9.09 4.57 -7.26
C SER A 19 -10.59 4.44 -7.55
N CYS A 20 -11.20 3.32 -7.14
CA CYS A 20 -12.64 3.11 -7.23
C CYS A 20 -13.42 3.76 -6.09
N LEU A 21 -12.74 4.19 -5.02
CA LEU A 21 -13.35 4.93 -3.92
C LEU A 21 -13.37 6.42 -4.27
N ASN A 22 -14.34 7.13 -3.72
CA ASN A 22 -14.55 8.55 -4.03
C ASN A 22 -13.25 9.35 -3.76
N ASP A 23 -12.76 10.04 -4.79
CA ASP A 23 -11.44 10.68 -4.78
C ASP A 23 -11.30 11.61 -3.56
N ASN A 24 -10.20 11.45 -2.83
CA ASN A 24 -9.74 12.25 -1.68
C ASN A 24 -10.42 12.02 -0.31
N GLN A 25 -11.39 11.11 -0.16
CA GLN A 25 -11.94 10.80 1.17
C GLN A 25 -11.07 9.82 1.98
N TYR A 26 -10.30 8.99 1.29
CA TYR A 26 -9.52 7.92 1.91
C TYR A 26 -8.03 8.13 1.67
N HIS A 27 -7.23 7.80 2.67
CA HIS A 27 -5.77 7.85 2.61
C HIS A 27 -5.24 6.42 2.74
N LEU A 28 -4.48 5.96 1.73
CA LEU A 28 -3.84 4.65 1.79
C LEU A 28 -2.39 4.78 2.28
N PHE A 29 -2.08 4.08 3.37
CA PHE A 29 -0.71 3.83 3.79
C PHE A 29 -0.23 2.49 3.20
N LEU A 30 0.82 2.54 2.39
CA LEU A 30 1.56 1.37 1.90
C LEU A 30 2.82 1.22 2.77
N VAL A 31 2.84 0.21 3.64
CA VAL A 31 3.96 0.00 4.57
C VAL A 31 4.77 -1.23 4.19
N GLY A 32 6.06 -1.05 3.90
CA GLY A 32 7.01 -2.13 3.74
C GLY A 32 8.21 -1.79 2.86
N TYR A 33 9.10 -2.76 2.68
CA TYR A 33 10.31 -2.57 1.89
C TYR A 33 10.02 -2.60 0.39
N GLU A 34 10.65 -1.69 -0.34
CA GLU A 34 10.65 -1.64 -1.81
C GLU A 34 11.74 -2.54 -2.38
N ASN A 35 11.47 -3.85 -2.35
CA ASN A 35 12.37 -4.84 -2.94
C ASN A 35 12.34 -4.76 -4.49
N ASP A 36 11.20 -4.39 -5.06
CA ASP A 36 11.06 -4.08 -6.49
C ASP A 36 10.90 -2.57 -6.70
N LYS A 37 12.01 -1.90 -7.04
CA LYS A 37 12.03 -0.44 -7.28
C LYS A 37 11.22 -0.05 -8.52
N ALA A 38 11.24 -0.86 -9.56
CA ALA A 38 10.52 -0.56 -10.80
C ALA A 38 9.00 -0.57 -10.54
N LEU A 39 8.53 -1.57 -9.79
CA LEU A 39 7.14 -1.62 -9.32
C LEU A 39 6.81 -0.41 -8.44
N GLY A 40 7.68 -0.05 -7.49
CA GLY A 40 7.51 1.14 -6.66
C GLY A 40 7.39 2.45 -7.47
N GLU A 41 8.20 2.63 -8.50
CA GLU A 41 8.14 3.79 -9.41
C GLU A 41 6.88 3.78 -10.29
N GLN A 42 6.49 2.60 -10.78
CA GLN A 42 5.25 2.43 -11.54
C GLN A 42 4.02 2.81 -10.70
N LEU A 43 3.93 2.36 -9.44
CA LEU A 43 2.82 2.68 -8.56
C LEU A 43 2.71 4.19 -8.32
N ARG A 44 3.85 4.86 -8.06
CA ARG A 44 3.88 6.31 -7.83
C ARG A 44 3.49 7.12 -9.06
N SER A 45 3.97 6.73 -10.24
CA SER A 45 3.67 7.44 -11.48
C SER A 45 2.22 7.26 -11.91
N THR A 46 1.75 6.01 -11.97
CA THR A 46 0.41 5.63 -12.45
C THR A 46 -0.69 6.20 -11.55
N TYR A 47 -0.49 6.15 -10.24
CA TYR A 47 -1.49 6.54 -9.25
C TYR A 47 -1.12 7.85 -8.53
N SER A 48 -0.39 8.73 -9.20
CA SER A 48 0.06 10.03 -8.66
C SER A 48 -1.08 10.96 -8.22
N HIS A 49 -2.31 10.71 -8.69
CA HIS A 49 -3.52 11.45 -8.32
C HIS A 49 -4.20 10.91 -7.05
N LEU A 50 -3.84 9.71 -6.58
CA LEU A 50 -4.43 9.11 -5.39
C LEU A 50 -3.76 9.62 -4.11
N ASN A 51 -4.54 9.71 -3.02
CA ASN A 51 -4.02 10.06 -1.71
C ASN A 51 -3.32 8.86 -1.04
N VAL A 52 -2.04 8.69 -1.35
CA VAL A 52 -1.24 7.53 -0.92
C VAL A 52 0.08 7.96 -0.29
N THR A 53 0.48 7.28 0.78
CA THR A 53 1.81 7.44 1.38
C THR A 53 2.55 6.12 1.42
N PHE A 54 3.75 6.12 0.85
CA PHE A 54 4.70 5.02 0.92
C PHE A 54 5.53 5.18 2.18
N ILE A 55 5.40 4.22 3.08
CA ILE A 55 6.18 4.12 4.30
C ILE A 55 7.09 2.90 4.09
N GLY A 56 8.41 3.12 4.15
CA GLY A 56 9.39 2.03 4.03
C GLY A 56 9.23 0.97 5.13
N GLY A 57 10.19 0.06 5.25
CA GLY A 57 10.19 -0.92 6.34
C GLY A 57 10.14 -0.25 7.72
N GLN A 58 9.28 -0.76 8.60
CA GLN A 58 9.04 -0.24 9.95
C GLN A 58 9.11 -1.34 11.00
N SER A 59 9.23 -0.94 12.27
CA SER A 59 9.15 -1.89 13.38
C SER A 59 7.77 -2.53 13.48
N GLN A 60 7.71 -3.74 14.03
CA GLN A 60 6.44 -4.45 14.25
C GLN A 60 5.48 -3.64 15.13
N SER A 61 5.99 -2.94 16.15
CA SER A 61 5.17 -2.10 17.04
C SER A 61 4.54 -0.92 16.32
N PHE A 62 5.27 -0.30 15.38
CA PHE A 62 4.75 0.77 14.54
C PHE A 62 3.65 0.24 13.60
N VAL A 63 3.90 -0.88 12.93
CA VAL A 63 2.93 -1.54 12.06
C VAL A 63 1.65 -1.90 12.81
N HIS A 64 1.77 -2.50 14.01
CA HIS A 64 0.62 -2.83 14.86
C HIS A 64 -0.16 -1.57 15.30
N THR A 65 0.54 -0.47 15.58
CA THR A 65 -0.11 0.80 15.91
C THR A 65 -0.91 1.32 14.73
N LEU A 66 -0.31 1.36 13.54
CA LEU A 66 -0.98 1.77 12.30
C LEU A 66 -2.21 0.91 12.02
N MET A 67 -2.11 -0.41 12.15
CA MET A 67 -3.23 -1.32 11.92
C MET A 67 -4.40 -1.04 12.88
N ARG A 68 -4.13 -0.69 14.14
CA ARG A 68 -5.17 -0.37 15.13
C ARG A 68 -5.84 0.97 14.92
N THR A 69 -5.13 1.94 14.36
CA THR A 69 -5.67 3.29 14.10
C THR A 69 -6.25 3.45 12.70
N SER A 70 -5.99 2.50 11.81
CA SER A 70 -6.54 2.48 10.46
C SER A 70 -8.02 2.10 10.47
N PHE A 71 -8.81 2.74 9.61
CA PHE A 71 -10.22 2.37 9.42
C PHE A 71 -10.38 0.96 8.86
N VAL A 72 -9.51 0.56 7.92
CA VAL A 72 -9.50 -0.75 7.28
C VAL A 72 -8.06 -1.22 7.05
N TYR A 73 -7.83 -2.51 7.22
CA TYR A 73 -6.63 -3.20 6.75
C TYR A 73 -6.96 -4.04 5.52
N ILE A 74 -6.15 -3.91 4.47
CA ILE A 74 -6.23 -4.71 3.24
C ILE A 74 -4.96 -5.54 3.07
N ASN A 75 -5.15 -6.83 2.77
CA ASN A 75 -4.12 -7.77 2.35
C ASN A 75 -4.53 -8.32 0.99
N THR A 76 -3.70 -8.07 -0.02
CA THR A 76 -3.95 -8.40 -1.43
C THR A 76 -3.03 -9.52 -1.92
N SER A 77 -2.34 -10.22 -1.00
CA SER A 77 -1.40 -11.27 -1.38
C SER A 77 -2.08 -12.33 -2.25
N ILE A 78 -1.45 -12.68 -3.37
CA ILE A 78 -1.84 -13.80 -4.23
C ILE A 78 -1.10 -15.07 -3.78
N ASN A 79 -1.73 -16.23 -3.91
CA ASN A 79 -1.06 -17.50 -3.64
C ASN A 79 -0.09 -17.83 -4.79
N GLU A 80 1.11 -18.26 -4.43
CA GLU A 80 2.08 -18.88 -5.36
C GLU A 80 1.72 -20.35 -5.61
#